data_AF-A0A3N5R9L8-F1
#
_entry.id   AF-A0A3N5R9L8-F1
#
_cell.length_a   1.000
_cell.length_b   1.000
_cell.length_c   1.000
_cell.angle_alpha   90.00
_cell.angle_beta   90.00
_cell.angle_gamma   90.00
#
_symmetry.space_group_name_H-M   'P 1'
#
loop_
_entity.id
_entity.type
_entity.pdbx_description
1 polymer ?
#
loop_
_entity_poly.entity_id
_entity_poly.type
_entity_poly.pdbx_seq_one_letter_code
_entity_poly.pdbx_strand_id
1 'polypeptide(L)'
;MREDQSLFTNSRIILSNVGKQPVTNVFVDYGIKNETILTINPGEKISLSPPGGSNLNLVKIVADNGINITSGYRTPIKIPGMMGS
;
A
#
# COMPACT_ATOMS: atom_id res chain seq x y z
N MET A 1 -26.22 -4.05 15.04
CA MET A 1 -25.58 -3.20 14.01
C MET A 1 -24.30 -2.58 14.55
N ARG A 2 -23.29 -3.42 14.77
CA ARG A 2 -21.93 -3.05 15.17
C ARG A 2 -21.15 -4.32 14.85
N GLU A 3 -20.20 -4.28 13.91
CA GLU A 3 -19.06 -5.21 13.78
C GLU A 3 -18.42 -5.18 12.38
N ASP A 4 -19.19 -4.89 11.31
CA ASP A 4 -18.64 -4.97 9.96
C ASP A 4 -17.64 -3.87 9.62
N GLN A 5 -17.75 -2.66 10.20
CA GLN A 5 -16.87 -1.53 9.88
C GLN A 5 -15.45 -1.64 10.47
N SER A 6 -15.17 -2.57 11.40
CA SER A 6 -13.90 -2.60 12.16
C SER A 6 -12.83 -3.52 11.58
N LEU A 7 -13.18 -4.43 10.66
CA LEU A 7 -12.27 -5.43 10.08
C LEU A 7 -11.75 -5.06 8.69
N PHE A 8 -12.37 -4.08 8.04
CA PHE A 8 -11.78 -3.41 6.88
C PHE A 8 -10.70 -2.44 7.39
N THR A 9 -9.52 -2.36 6.77
CA THR A 9 -8.56 -1.22 6.88
C THR A 9 -7.39 -1.29 7.88
N ASN A 10 -6.71 -2.43 8.07
CA ASN A 10 -5.35 -2.46 8.68
C ASN A 10 -4.22 -2.75 7.67
N SER A 11 -4.52 -2.71 6.37
CA SER A 11 -3.48 -2.82 5.35
C SER A 11 -2.78 -1.47 5.19
N ARG A 12 -1.44 -1.49 5.21
CA ARG A 12 -0.62 -0.29 5.03
C ARG A 12 0.40 -0.54 3.93
N ILE A 13 0.50 0.41 3.01
CA ILE A 13 1.56 0.43 2.01
C ILE A 13 2.55 1.50 2.41
N ILE A 14 3.83 1.14 2.43
CA ILE A 14 4.91 2.06 2.69
C ILE A 14 5.72 2.20 1.41
N LEU A 15 5.63 3.37 0.79
CA LEU A 15 6.49 3.75 -0.32
C LEU A 15 7.73 4.45 0.25
N SER A 16 8.91 4.03 -0.18
CA SER A 16 10.18 4.62 0.26
C SER A 16 11.04 4.90 -0.97
N ASN A 17 11.41 6.16 -1.18
CA ASN A 17 12.37 6.48 -2.22
C ASN A 17 13.79 6.29 -1.67
N VAL A 18 14.42 5.17 -2.04
CA VAL A 18 15.81 4.84 -1.66
C VAL A 18 16.85 5.32 -2.69
N GLY A 19 16.41 6.00 -3.74
CA GLY A 19 17.26 6.55 -4.79
C GLY A 19 17.88 7.90 -4.43
N LYS A 20 18.65 8.45 -5.36
CA LYS A 20 19.30 9.78 -5.24
C LYS A 20 18.52 10.91 -5.91
N GLN A 21 17.47 10.59 -6.65
CA GLN A 21 16.64 11.54 -7.40
C GLN A 21 15.19 11.47 -6.95
N PRO A 22 14.41 12.56 -7.01
CA PRO A 22 12.98 12.52 -6.76
C PRO A 22 12.28 11.57 -7.73
N VAL A 23 11.28 10.83 -7.23
CA VAL A 23 10.39 10.03 -8.07
C VAL A 23 9.10 10.80 -8.24
N THR A 24 8.69 11.04 -9.48
CA THR A 24 7.51 11.86 -9.82
C THR A 24 6.39 11.02 -10.41
N ASN A 25 5.17 11.57 -10.34
CA ASN A 25 3.96 11.01 -10.96
C ASN A 25 3.70 9.55 -10.56
N VAL A 26 3.79 9.28 -9.26
CA VAL A 26 3.62 7.94 -8.71
C VAL A 26 2.14 7.60 -8.67
N PHE A 27 1.72 6.69 -9.54
CA PHE A 27 0.39 6.12 -9.60
C PHE A 27 0.35 4.81 -8.81
N VAL A 28 -0.52 4.75 -7.80
CA VAL A 28 -0.73 3.58 -6.95
C VAL A 28 -2.10 3.00 -7.25
N ASP A 29 -2.12 1.74 -7.69
CA ASP A 29 -3.33 1.02 -8.07
C ASP A 29 -3.58 -0.13 -7.07
N TYR A 30 -4.73 -0.04 -6.40
CA TYR A 30 -5.24 -1.02 -5.44
C TYR A 30 -6.20 -2.05 -6.07
N GLY A 31 -6.32 -2.03 -7.40
CA GLY A 31 -7.17 -2.91 -8.22
C GLY A 31 -8.55 -2.32 -8.51
N ILE A 32 -9.23 -1.75 -7.50
CA ILE A 32 -10.56 -1.12 -7.65
C ILE A 32 -10.47 0.41 -7.58
N LYS A 33 -9.49 0.90 -6.81
CA LYS A 33 -9.25 2.33 -6.60
C LYS A 33 -7.78 2.62 -6.82
N ASN A 34 -7.49 3.88 -7.10
CA ASN A 34 -6.13 4.37 -7.29
C ASN A 34 -5.95 5.71 -6.60
N GLU A 35 -4.69 6.09 -6.46
CA GLU A 35 -4.26 7.41 -6.00
C GLU A 35 -2.97 7.81 -6.69
N THR A 36 -2.71 9.11 -6.75
CA THR A 36 -1.52 9.67 -7.37
C THR A 36 -0.77 10.54 -6.37
N ILE A 37 0.53 10.32 -6.29
CA ILE A 37 1.46 11.16 -5.54
C ILE A 37 2.34 11.90 -6.55
N LEU A 38 2.38 13.23 -6.43
CA LEU A 38 3.11 14.07 -7.37
C LEU A 38 4.62 13.82 -7.33
N THR A 39 5.20 13.76 -6.13
CA THR A 39 6.65 13.60 -5.93
C THR A 39 6.94 12.87 -4.62
N ILE A 40 7.95 12.00 -4.61
CA ILE A 40 8.58 11.41 -3.42
C ILE A 40 10.06 11.76 -3.45
N ASN A 41 10.52 12.58 -2.50
CA ASN A 41 11.90 13.04 -2.47
C ASN A 41 12.88 11.93 -2.05
N PRO A 42 14.18 12.03 -2.39
CA PRO A 42 15.19 11.08 -1.92
C PRO A 42 15.17 10.91 -0.40
N GLY A 43 15.08 9.67 0.08
CA GLY A 43 14.99 9.33 1.51
C GLY A 43 13.61 9.48 2.14
N GLU A 44 12.64 10.04 1.42
CA GLU A 44 11.27 10.22 1.92
C GLU A 44 10.49 8.89 1.96
N LYS A 45 9.59 8.80 2.94
CA LYS A 45 8.67 7.67 3.10
C LYS A 45 7.24 8.17 3.18
N ILE A 46 6.37 7.56 2.38
CA ILE A 46 4.94 7.85 2.36
C ILE A 46 4.19 6.60 2.79
N SER A 47 3.22 6.81 3.67
CA SER A 47 2.36 5.76 4.19
C SER A 47 0.96 5.92 3.63
N LEU A 48 0.48 4.87 2.97
CA LEU A 48 -0.83 4.85 2.34
C LEU A 48 -1.72 3.80 2.97
N SER A 49 -3.00 4.12 3.02
CA SER A 49 -4.05 3.21 3.49
C SER A 49 -4.98 2.93 2.32
N PRO A 50 -5.02 1.69 1.79
CA PRO A 50 -5.94 1.36 0.73
C PRO A 50 -7.38 1.67 1.16
N PRO A 51 -8.18 2.31 0.30
CA PRO A 51 -9.55 2.64 0.61
C PRO A 51 -10.40 1.36 0.80
N GLY A 52 -11.46 1.47 1.61
CA GLY A 52 -12.40 0.38 1.84
C GLY A 52 -12.98 -0.18 0.54
N GLY A 53 -13.10 -1.51 0.47
CA GLY A 53 -13.52 -2.23 -0.74
C GLY A 53 -12.40 -2.54 -1.74
N SER A 54 -11.14 -2.21 -1.43
CA SER A 54 -9.99 -2.67 -2.22
C SER A 54 -9.85 -4.19 -2.17
N ASN A 55 -9.41 -4.81 -3.27
CA ASN A 55 -9.31 -6.26 -3.39
C ASN A 55 -8.16 -6.85 -2.53
N LEU A 56 -7.22 -6.01 -2.08
CA LEU A 56 -6.10 -6.36 -1.17
C LEU A 56 -5.28 -7.60 -1.58
N ASN A 57 -5.31 -7.99 -2.85
CA ASN A 57 -4.48 -9.08 -3.38
C ASN A 57 -3.11 -8.56 -3.82
N LEU A 58 -3.11 -7.58 -4.72
CA LEU A 58 -1.92 -6.96 -5.28
C LEU A 58 -2.05 -5.44 -5.23
N VAL A 59 -0.93 -4.76 -5.06
CA VAL A 59 -0.77 -3.34 -5.36
C VAL A 59 0.18 -3.20 -6.53
N LYS A 60 -0.18 -2.36 -7.49
CA LYS A 60 0.69 -1.96 -8.59
C LYS A 60 1.08 -0.50 -8.44
N ILE A 61 2.36 -0.22 -8.57
CA ILE A 61 2.91 1.13 -8.50
C ILE A 61 3.61 1.40 -9.82
N VAL A 62 3.21 2.47 -10.50
CA VAL A 62 3.86 2.98 -11.70
C VAL A 62 4.32 4.40 -11.41
N ALA A 63 5.51 4.77 -11.84
CA ALA A 63 5.98 6.14 -11.74
C ALA A 63 6.84 6.51 -12.95
N ASP A 64 7.22 7.77 -13.02
CA ASP A 64 8.16 8.24 -14.04
C ASP A 64 9.51 7.50 -13.95
N ASN A 65 10.35 7.67 -14.96
CA ASN A 65 11.64 6.99 -15.09
C ASN A 65 11.53 5.46 -15.21
N GLY A 66 10.36 4.95 -15.67
CA GLY A 66 10.16 3.53 -15.99
C GLY A 66 9.95 2.64 -14.78
N ILE A 67 9.60 3.20 -13.61
CA ILE A 67 9.32 2.41 -12.41
C ILE A 67 7.97 1.71 -12.57
N ASN A 68 7.97 0.37 -12.46
CA ASN A 68 6.78 -0.46 -12.48
C ASN A 68 6.95 -1.62 -11.50
N ILE A 69 6.27 -1.54 -10.36
CA ILE A 69 6.39 -2.48 -9.25
C ILE A 69 5.02 -3.12 -9.02
N THR A 70 4.99 -4.43 -8.86
CA THR A 70 3.79 -5.15 -8.41
C THR A 70 4.15 -5.93 -7.16
N SER A 71 3.37 -5.77 -6.10
CA SER A 71 3.62 -6.42 -4.81
C SER A 71 2.33 -6.99 -4.22
N GLY A 72 2.41 -8.15 -3.59
CA GLY A 72 1.29 -8.76 -2.88
C GLY A 72 1.16 -8.23 -1.46
N TYR A 73 -0.07 -8.06 -0.98
CA TYR A 73 -0.32 -7.79 0.43
C TYR A 73 0.06 -9.02 1.26
N ARG A 74 0.54 -8.78 2.48
CA ARG A 74 0.91 -9.85 3.41
C ARG A 74 -0.05 -9.84 4.58
N THR A 75 -0.55 -11.01 4.94
CA THR A 75 -1.26 -11.21 6.19
C THR A 75 -0.23 -11.54 7.29
N PRO A 76 -0.46 -11.08 8.53
CA PRO A 76 0.33 -11.53 9.67
C PRO A 76 0.31 -13.05 9.73
N ILE A 77 1.47 -13.67 9.97
CA ILE A 77 1.55 -15.11 10.17
C ILE A 77 0.80 -15.42 11.47
N LYS A 78 -0.18 -16.32 11.41
CA LYS A 78 -0.84 -16.84 12.61
C LYS A 78 0.18 -17.68 13.38
N ILE A 79 0.68 -17.17 14.50
CA ILE A 79 1.59 -17.92 15.37
C ILE A 79 0.73 -18.91 16.18
N PRO A 80 0.95 -20.24 16.05
CA PRO A 80 0.24 -21.22 16.87
C PRO A 80 0.47 -20.92 18.36
N GLY A 81 -0.60 -20.73 19.13
CA GLY A 81 -0.55 -20.44 20.57
C GLY A 81 -0.85 -19.00 20.98
N MET A 82 -1.03 -18.06 20.04
CA MET A 82 -1.64 -16.75 20.35
C MET A 82 -3.16 -16.93 20.52
N MET A 83 -3.62 -17.20 21.75
CA MET A 83 -5.04 -17.05 22.10
C MET A 83 -5.40 -15.57 22.16
N GLY A 84 -6.46 -15.18 21.45
CA GLY A 84 -7.00 -13.83 21.45
C GLY A 84 -7.81 -13.51 20.21
N SER A 85 -8.79 -14.38 19.90
CA SER A 85 -9.98 -14.03 19.13
C SER A 85 -11.00 -13.35 20.05
#